data_AF-A0A4Y2TQJ8-F1
#
_entry.id   AF-A0A4Y2TQJ8-F1
#
_cell.length_a   1.000
_cell.length_b   1.000
_cell.length_c   1.000
_cell.angle_alpha   90.00
_cell.angle_beta   90.00
_cell.angle_gamma   90.00
#
_symmetry.space_group_name_H-M   'P 1'
#
loop_
_entity.id
_entity.type
_entity.pdbx_description
1 polymer ?
#
loop_
_entity_poly.entity_id
_entity_poly.type
_entity_poly.pdbx_seq_one_letter_code
_entity_poly.pdbx_strand_id
1 'polypeptide(L)'
;MPCHTFISINEVLASTLIPLTSQPPYSPDMNPYEFLLFPRLKMHFKGRHCGTVSNIEKAVSDQQKAVPVSAFQHSYKESQNLLRRSAAAQDN
;
A
#
# COMPACT_ATOMS: atom_id res chain seq x y z
N MET A 1 7.34 19.76 1.97
CA MET A 1 8.04 18.49 2.22
C MET A 1 7.00 17.40 2.39
N PRO A 2 7.12 16.25 1.72
CA PRO A 2 6.24 15.10 1.98
C PRO A 2 6.32 14.72 3.46
N CYS A 3 5.18 14.40 4.08
CA CYS A 3 5.16 14.02 5.48
C CYS A 3 6.03 12.78 5.76
N HIS A 4 6.11 11.84 4.82
CA HIS A 4 6.86 10.58 4.92
C HIS A 4 8.39 10.71 4.82
N THR A 5 8.92 11.91 4.51
CA THR A 5 10.37 12.18 4.47
C THR A 5 10.79 13.20 5.53
N PHE A 6 9.92 13.47 6.52
CA PHE A 6 10.22 14.42 7.59
C PHE A 6 11.31 13.89 8.52
N ILE A 7 12.13 14.80 9.07
CA ILE A 7 13.31 14.46 9.88
C ILE A 7 12.94 13.56 11.06
N SER A 8 11.88 13.90 11.80
CA SER A 8 11.44 13.08 12.95
C SER A 8 10.97 11.67 12.55
N ILE A 9 10.47 11.48 11.33
CA ILE A 9 10.12 10.13 10.84
C ILE A 9 11.39 9.36 10.52
N ASN A 10 12.39 10.00 9.89
CA ASN A 10 13.67 9.37 9.60
C ASN A 10 14.44 8.98 10.87
N GLU A 11 14.38 9.78 11.93
CA GLU A 11 14.98 9.46 13.24
C GLU A 11 14.33 8.21 13.88
N VAL A 12 13.00 8.09 13.81
CA VAL A 12 12.28 6.90 14.28
C VAL A 12 12.61 5.67 13.42
N LEU A 13 12.73 5.83 12.11
CA LEU A 13 13.08 4.72 11.21
C LEU A 13 14.53 4.24 11.42
N ALA A 14 15.45 5.17 11.64
CA ALA A 14 16.86 4.87 11.94
C ALA A 14 17.02 4.13 13.27
N SER A 15 16.27 4.53 14.31
CA SER A 15 16.30 3.87 15.62
C SER A 15 15.64 2.49 15.64
N THR A 16 14.72 2.21 14.72
CA THR A 16 14.02 0.92 14.63
C THR A 16 14.70 -0.10 13.71
N LEU A 17 15.84 0.25 13.08
CA LEU A 17 16.59 -0.63 12.15
C LEU A 17 15.72 -1.21 11.02
N ILE A 18 14.65 -0.51 10.63
CA ILE A 18 13.77 -0.94 9.55
C ILE A 18 14.39 -0.49 8.22
N PRO A 19 14.80 -1.42 7.34
CA PRO A 19 15.34 -1.05 6.03
C PRO A 19 14.24 -0.40 5.19
N LEU A 20 14.52 0.80 4.70
CA LEU A 20 13.62 1.52 3.80
C LEU A 20 13.85 1.08 2.37
N THR A 21 12.76 0.73 1.69
CA THR A 21 12.76 0.49 0.24
C THR A 21 12.54 1.80 -0.50
N SER A 22 13.41 2.14 -1.45
CA SER A 22 13.24 3.34 -2.27
C SER A 22 12.02 3.18 -3.17
N GLN A 23 11.03 4.08 -3.04
CA GLN A 23 9.86 4.14 -3.89
C GLN A 23 10.02 5.31 -4.89
N PRO A 24 9.92 5.06 -6.20
CA PRO A 24 10.01 6.14 -7.18
C PRO A 24 8.85 7.15 -7.01
N PRO A 25 9.10 8.45 -7.24
CA PRO A 25 8.06 9.47 -7.16
C PRO A 25 6.88 9.13 -8.08
N TYR A 26 5.65 9.38 -7.61
CA TYR A 26 4.42 9.23 -8.41
C TYR A 26 4.26 7.86 -9.10
N SER A 27 4.67 6.78 -8.44
CA SER A 27 4.46 5.41 -8.92
C SER A 27 3.40 4.67 -8.09
N PRO A 28 2.11 5.08 -8.17
CA PRO A 28 1.03 4.36 -7.51
C PRO A 28 0.92 2.93 -8.06
N ASP A 29 1.30 2.73 -9.32
CA ASP A 29 1.32 1.46 -10.02
C ASP A 29 2.40 0.48 -9.52
N MET A 30 3.10 0.79 -8.43
CA MET A 30 4.11 -0.09 -7.86
C MET A 30 3.80 -0.47 -6.42
N ASN A 31 2.75 0.10 -5.82
CA ASN A 31 2.43 -0.17 -4.43
C ASN A 31 1.43 -1.34 -4.30
N PRO A 32 1.79 -2.45 -3.63
CA PRO A 32 0.90 -3.60 -3.45
C PRO A 32 -0.40 -3.25 -2.71
N TYR A 33 -0.42 -2.18 -1.92
CA TYR A 33 -1.62 -1.68 -1.24
C TYR A 33 -2.58 -0.94 -2.19
N GLU A 34 -2.05 -0.17 -3.15
CA GLU A 34 -2.82 0.59 -4.15
C GLU A 34 -3.61 -0.31 -5.09
N PHE A 35 -3.07 -1.49 -5.44
CA PHE A 35 -3.77 -2.43 -6.33
C PHE A 35 -4.71 -3.40 -5.62
N LEU A 36 -4.37 -3.81 -4.40
CA LEU A 36 -5.13 -4.86 -3.72
C LEU A 36 -6.10 -4.28 -2.69
N LEU A 37 -5.60 -3.47 -1.76
CA LEU A 37 -6.35 -3.07 -0.57
C LEU A 37 -7.37 -1.98 -0.89
N PHE A 38 -6.94 -0.90 -1.55
CA PHE A 38 -7.83 0.23 -1.83
C PHE A 38 -8.97 -0.11 -2.81
N PRO A 39 -8.76 -0.85 -3.91
CA PRO A 39 -9.86 -1.24 -4.80
C PRO A 39 -10.87 -2.13 -4.09
N ARG A 40 -10.41 -3.05 -3.24
CA ARG A 40 -11.28 -3.91 -2.44
C ARG A 40 -12.11 -3.12 -1.44
N LEU A 41 -11.49 -2.19 -0.72
CA LEU A 41 -12.19 -1.30 0.20
C LEU A 41 -13.17 -0.37 -0.54
N LYS A 42 -12.76 0.24 -1.65
CA LYS A 42 -13.64 1.09 -2.48
C LYS A 42 -14.85 0.31 -2.99
N MET A 43 -14.65 -0.92 -3.45
CA MET A 43 -15.76 -1.79 -3.86
C MET A 43 -16.66 -2.15 -2.67
N HIS A 44 -16.07 -2.39 -1.50
CA HIS A 44 -16.85 -2.62 -0.30
C HIS A 44 -17.70 -1.40 0.04
N PHE A 45 -17.12 -0.21 0.13
CA PHE A 45 -17.87 1.00 0.51
C PHE A 45 -18.76 1.58 -0.59
N LYS A 46 -18.66 1.10 -1.83
CA LYS A 46 -19.48 1.60 -2.94
C LYS A 46 -20.97 1.46 -2.63
N GLY A 47 -21.66 2.60 -2.58
CA GLY A 47 -23.10 2.67 -2.32
C GLY A 47 -23.52 2.34 -0.87
N ARG A 48 -22.56 2.17 0.06
CA ARG A 48 -22.85 1.90 1.48
C ARG A 48 -22.61 3.14 2.32
N HIS A 49 -23.63 3.56 3.06
CA HIS A 49 -23.50 4.59 4.09
C HIS A 49 -23.22 3.94 5.44
N CYS A 50 -22.06 4.22 6.03
CA CYS A 50 -21.63 3.62 7.31
C CYS A 50 -22.10 4.40 8.54
N GLY A 51 -22.54 5.65 8.37
CA GLY A 51 -23.10 6.51 9.43
C GLY A 51 -22.07 7.06 10.41
N THR A 52 -21.32 6.19 11.08
CA THR A 52 -20.34 6.56 12.11
C THR A 52 -18.93 6.11 11.75
N VAL A 53 -17.93 6.78 12.32
CA VAL A 53 -16.52 6.41 12.15
C VAL A 53 -16.25 4.99 12.69
N SER A 54 -16.82 4.64 13.84
CA SER A 54 -16.66 3.29 14.42
C SER A 54 -17.15 2.18 13.48
N ASN A 55 -18.25 2.41 12.76
CA ASN A 55 -18.75 1.46 11.77
C ASN A 55 -17.80 1.36 10.56
N ILE A 56 -17.18 2.47 10.14
CA ILE A 56 -16.18 2.47 9.07
C ILE A 56 -14.94 1.69 9.50
N GLU A 57 -14.41 1.97 10.70
CA GLU A 57 -13.24 1.26 11.25
C GLU A 57 -13.48 -0.24 11.36
N LYS A 58 -14.67 -0.63 11.84
CA LYS A 58 -15.09 -2.03 11.90
C LYS A 58 -15.16 -2.66 10.51
N ALA A 59 -15.79 -1.98 9.55
CA ALA A 59 -15.90 -2.49 8.17
C ALA A 59 -14.53 -2.62 7.49
N VAL A 60 -13.63 -1.64 7.65
CA VAL A 60 -12.25 -1.72 7.15
C VAL A 60 -11.52 -2.89 7.79
N SER A 61 -11.60 -3.04 9.12
CA SER A 61 -10.94 -4.13 9.85
C SER A 61 -11.44 -5.51 9.39
N ASP A 62 -12.76 -5.66 9.24
CA ASP A 62 -13.37 -6.90 8.76
C ASP A 62 -12.93 -7.20 7.32
N GLN A 63 -12.85 -6.19 6.44
CA GLN A 63 -12.35 -6.35 5.08
C GLN A 63 -10.86 -6.70 5.03
N GLN A 64 -10.04 -6.12 5.91
CA GLN A 64 -8.61 -6.40 5.97
C GLN A 64 -8.34 -7.84 6.45
N LYS A 65 -9.05 -8.29 7.49
CA LYS A 65 -8.97 -9.68 7.99
C LYS A 65 -9.45 -10.72 6.96
N ALA A 66 -10.37 -10.32 6.09
CA ALA A 66 -10.89 -11.18 5.03
C ALA A 66 -9.95 -11.30 3.81
N VAL A 67 -8.82 -10.57 3.77
CA VAL A 67 -7.82 -10.72 2.70
C VAL A 67 -6.92 -11.91 3.04
N PRO A 68 -6.85 -12.95 2.19
CA PRO A 68 -5.96 -14.07 2.44
C PRO A 68 -4.50 -13.64 2.25
N VAL A 69 -3.60 -14.27 3.01
CA VAL A 69 -2.15 -14.02 2.91
C VAL A 69 -1.63 -14.22 1.49
N SER A 70 -2.16 -15.20 0.75
CA SER A 70 -1.80 -15.46 -0.64
C SER A 70 -2.08 -14.29 -1.58
N ALA A 71 -3.15 -13.51 -1.33
CA ALA A 71 -3.45 -12.32 -2.12
C ALA A 71 -2.41 -11.22 -1.89
N PHE A 72 -1.94 -11.05 -0.65
CA PHE A 72 -0.83 -10.15 -0.36
C PHE A 72 0.46 -10.61 -1.04
N GLN A 73 0.83 -11.89 -0.89
CA GLN A 73 2.01 -12.46 -1.55
C GLN A 73 1.99 -12.26 -3.07
N HIS A 74 0.83 -12.48 -3.69
CA HIS A 74 0.64 -12.22 -5.12
C HIS A 74 0.84 -10.74 -5.46
N SER A 75 0.26 -9.83 -4.68
CA SER A 75 0.41 -8.38 -4.90
C SER A 75 1.86 -7.91 -4.80
N TYR A 76 2.62 -8.41 -3.82
CA TYR A 76 4.06 -8.13 -3.72
C TYR A 76 4.84 -8.65 -4.93
N LYS A 77 4.53 -9.86 -5.41
CA LYS A 77 5.16 -10.43 -6.60
C LYS A 77 4.86 -9.59 -7.84
N GLU A 78 3.64 -9.10 -7.98
CA GLU A 78 3.25 -8.25 -9.11
C GLU A 78 3.95 -6.88 -9.06
N SER A 79 4.03 -6.27 -7.89
CA SER A 79 4.82 -5.04 -7.66
C SER A 79 6.29 -5.24 -8.05
N GLN A 80 6.91 -6.35 -7.64
CA GLN A 80 8.29 -6.69 -8.03
C GLN A 80 8.44 -6.87 -9.55
N ASN A 81 7.47 -7.51 -10.21
CA ASN A 81 7.48 -7.66 -11.66
C ASN A 81 7.41 -6.30 -12.38
N LEU A 82 6.57 -5.38 -11.89
CA LEU A 82 6.44 -4.04 -12.45
C LEU A 82 7.73 -3.23 -12.30
N LEU A 83 8.35 -3.28 -11.11
CA LEU A 83 9.66 -2.66 -10.87
C LEU A 83 10.74 -3.22 -11.80
N ARG A 84 10.75 -4.54 -12.02
CA ARG A 84 11.72 -5.17 -12.93
C ARG A 84 11.50 -4.73 -14.39
N ARG A 85 10.25 -4.58 -14.82
CA ARG A 85 9.91 -4.11 -16.17
C ARG A 85 10.29 -2.66 -16.39
N SER A 86 10.03 -1.77 -15.42
CA SER A 86 10.41 -0.36 -15.53
C SER A 86 11.93 -0.19 -15.56
N ALA A 87 12.67 -0.98 -14.78
CA ALA A 87 14.13 -0.99 -14.82
C ALA A 87 14.69 -1.44 -16.18
N ALA A 88 14.09 -2.46 -16.79
CA ALA A 88 14.49 -2.95 -18.12
C ALA A 88 14.11 -1.99 -19.27
N ALA A 89 13.06 -1.18 -19.11
CA ALA A 89 12.64 -0.20 -20.10
C ALA A 89 13.51 1.08 -20.13
N GLN A 90 14.34 1.32 -19.11
CA GLN A 90 15.28 2.45 -19.06
C GLN A 90 16.64 2.15 -19.70
N ASP A 91 16.94 0.88 -19.99
CA ASP A 91 18.21 0.40 -20.57
C ASP A 91 18.13 0.19 -22.11
N ASN A 92 17.06 0.70 -22.75
CA ASN A 92 16.80 0.53 -24.18
C ASN A 92 16.44 1.85 -24.88
#